data_AF-A0A1F3A8G5-F1
#
_entry.id   AF-A0A1F3A8G5-F1
#
_cell.length_a   1.000
_cell.length_b   1.000
_cell.length_c   1.000
_cell.angle_alpha   90.00
_cell.angle_beta   90.00
_cell.angle_gamma   90.00
#
_symmetry.space_group_name_H-M   'P 1'
#
loop_
_entity.id
_entity.type
_entity.pdbx_description
1 polymer ?
#
loop_
_entity_poly.entity_id
_entity_poly.type
_entity_poly.pdbx_seq_one_letter_code
_entity_poly.pdbx_strand_id
1 'polypeptide(L)'
;MAADMRIVVVALALAALPTAALAQGGPSFDCTKASNAIERAICENPALARADREMTAAYSALSAKLVGPAKDHLAKDQVGWIGNRNHACAGDSDAIADCLKVRYAARTANLRVFADGVYPFISERAIYKTGKVGKITYSIDTRYPQFDGPTADFSVVNRTFAADAKKSDEEATPKPDSGVEREQTWSYEQAFALHRPSSSAVTVAINFYGYSGGAHGFGGTACVLVDLHTGRAVEPGGVFSPGDAWQKLMVGIVTADLKKQFVKNPGFDDALEPASLAKMLRDPSHYCWRADRLELIFNAYDVGPYSAGAYQVMVPYSRLRPLFRIDGPLAR
;
A
#
# COMPACT_ATOMS: atom_id res chain seq x y z
N MET A 1 -27.97 -19.57 81.70
CA MET A 1 -27.25 -18.37 82.17
C MET A 1 -26.30 -17.97 81.05
N ALA A 2 -26.45 -16.71 80.59
CA ALA A 2 -25.76 -15.97 79.53
C ALA A 2 -24.86 -16.72 78.52
N ALA A 3 -25.25 -16.70 77.25
CA ALA A 3 -24.41 -17.06 76.11
C ALA A 3 -23.65 -15.82 75.61
N ASP A 4 -22.33 -15.96 75.45
CA ASP A 4 -21.38 -14.94 75.03
C ASP A 4 -21.62 -14.43 73.60
N MET A 5 -21.78 -13.11 73.47
CA MET A 5 -21.93 -12.38 72.22
C MET A 5 -20.55 -12.09 71.61
N ARG A 6 -20.20 -12.82 70.54
CA ARG A 6 -18.98 -12.58 69.74
C ARG A 6 -19.18 -11.37 68.83
N ILE A 7 -18.36 -10.33 69.05
CA ILE A 7 -18.24 -9.15 68.19
C ILE A 7 -17.55 -9.57 66.89
N VAL A 8 -18.26 -9.45 65.76
CA VAL A 8 -17.68 -9.59 64.41
C VAL A 8 -17.21 -8.22 63.94
N VAL A 9 -15.90 -8.04 63.83
CA VAL A 9 -15.28 -6.88 63.19
C VAL A 9 -15.37 -7.06 61.68
N VAL A 10 -16.24 -6.30 61.03
CA VAL A 10 -16.33 -6.24 59.55
C VAL A 10 -15.20 -5.35 59.05
N ALA A 11 -14.15 -5.95 58.51
CA ALA A 11 -13.10 -5.24 57.79
C ALA A 11 -13.66 -4.75 56.44
N LEU A 12 -13.80 -3.43 56.27
CA LEU A 12 -14.08 -2.81 54.97
C LEU A 12 -12.87 -3.01 54.05
N ALA A 13 -13.00 -3.93 53.09
CA ALA A 13 -12.07 -4.03 51.97
C ALA A 13 -12.34 -2.86 51.01
N LEU A 14 -11.42 -1.89 50.93
CA LEU A 14 -11.37 -0.90 49.85
C LEU A 14 -11.08 -1.65 48.54
N ALA A 15 -12.12 -1.89 47.75
CA ALA A 15 -11.97 -2.36 46.38
C ALA A 15 -11.34 -1.23 45.56
N ALA A 16 -10.05 -1.36 45.23
CA ALA A 16 -9.40 -0.54 44.22
C ALA A 16 -10.04 -0.85 42.87
N LEU A 17 -10.98 0.00 42.46
CA LEU A 17 -11.56 -0.05 41.12
C LEU A 17 -10.43 0.17 40.11
N PRO A 18 -10.28 -0.69 39.08
CA PRO A 18 -9.36 -0.41 38.00
C PRO A 18 -9.81 0.88 37.32
N THR A 19 -8.95 1.89 37.31
CA THR A 19 -9.13 3.07 36.47
C THR A 19 -9.32 2.60 35.05
N ALA A 20 -10.55 2.64 34.54
CA ALA A 20 -10.82 2.55 33.13
C ALA A 20 -9.94 3.60 32.46
N ALA A 21 -8.99 3.17 31.63
CA ALA A 21 -8.24 4.08 30.79
C ALA A 21 -9.26 4.91 30.03
N LEU A 22 -9.37 6.20 30.36
CA LEU A 22 -10.21 7.13 29.63
C LEU A 22 -9.78 7.02 28.17
N ALA A 23 -10.68 6.56 27.31
CA ALA A 23 -10.44 6.52 25.88
C ALA A 23 -9.98 7.92 25.48
N GLN A 24 -8.75 8.04 24.97
CA GLN A 24 -8.21 9.32 24.51
C GLN A 24 -9.18 9.87 23.45
N GLY A 25 -9.96 10.90 23.82
CA GLY A 25 -11.11 11.34 23.03
C GLY A 25 -10.73 12.07 21.74
N GLY A 26 -9.53 12.63 21.67
CA GLY A 26 -9.02 13.42 20.53
C GLY A 26 -7.81 12.80 19.82
N PRO A 27 -7.37 13.39 18.71
CA PRO A 27 -6.21 12.95 17.92
C PRO A 27 -4.89 13.05 18.70
N SER A 28 -3.78 12.81 18.01
CA SER A 28 -2.41 12.94 18.55
C SER A 28 -1.98 14.40 18.80
N PHE A 29 -2.80 15.38 18.40
CA PHE A 29 -2.55 16.81 18.57
C PHE A 29 -3.71 17.50 19.31
N ASP A 30 -3.44 18.74 19.75
CA ASP A 30 -4.40 19.57 20.48
C ASP A 30 -5.43 20.20 19.52
N CYS A 31 -6.69 19.76 19.59
CA CYS A 31 -7.77 20.25 18.75
C CYS A 31 -8.08 21.74 18.94
N THR A 32 -7.70 22.36 20.07
CA THR A 32 -7.86 23.80 20.25
C THR A 32 -6.91 24.61 19.36
N LYS A 33 -5.87 23.96 18.82
CA LYS A 33 -4.88 24.53 17.88
C LYS A 33 -5.15 24.15 16.43
N ALA A 34 -6.28 23.48 16.15
CA ALA A 34 -6.64 23.11 14.79
C ALA A 34 -6.81 24.35 13.91
N SER A 35 -5.96 24.47 12.90
CA SER A 35 -5.78 25.65 12.06
C SER A 35 -6.38 25.53 10.66
N ASN A 36 -6.50 24.31 10.15
CA ASN A 36 -6.99 24.02 8.80
C ASN A 36 -8.17 23.02 8.79
N ALA A 37 -8.81 22.87 7.63
CA ALA A 37 -9.98 22.01 7.48
C ALA A 37 -9.68 20.53 7.79
N ILE A 38 -8.46 20.07 7.49
CA ILE A 38 -7.99 18.71 7.80
C ILE A 38 -7.95 18.48 9.30
N GLU A 39 -7.30 19.37 10.05
CA GLU A 39 -7.17 19.26 11.50
C GLU A 39 -8.54 19.29 12.19
N ARG A 40 -9.45 20.16 11.73
CA ARG A 40 -10.83 20.20 12.23
C ARG A 40 -11.57 18.89 11.94
N ALA A 41 -11.49 18.38 10.71
CA ALA A 41 -12.12 17.11 10.34
C ALA A 41 -11.60 15.94 11.19
N ILE A 42 -10.29 15.90 11.48
CA ILE A 42 -9.70 14.88 12.36
C ILE A 42 -10.23 15.02 13.80
N CYS A 43 -10.36 16.25 14.30
CA CYS A 43 -10.87 16.53 15.64
C CYS A 43 -12.35 16.19 15.83
N GLU A 44 -13.16 16.42 14.80
CA GLU A 44 -14.62 16.20 14.82
C GLU A 44 -15.02 14.75 14.57
N ASN A 45 -14.11 13.93 14.01
CA ASN A 45 -14.39 12.54 13.67
C ASN A 45 -13.60 11.55 14.55
N PRO A 46 -14.25 10.82 15.47
CA PRO A 46 -13.57 9.87 16.36
C PRO A 46 -12.79 8.77 15.65
N ALA A 47 -13.24 8.33 14.47
CA ALA A 47 -12.52 7.32 13.69
C ALA A 47 -11.23 7.88 13.07
N LEU A 48 -11.25 9.13 12.60
CA LEU A 48 -10.04 9.80 12.13
C LEU A 48 -9.08 10.12 13.26
N ALA A 49 -9.58 10.58 14.42
CA ALA A 49 -8.77 10.78 15.60
C ALA A 49 -8.07 9.48 16.04
N ARG A 50 -8.76 8.34 15.99
CA ARG A 50 -8.18 7.02 16.24
C ARG A 50 -7.10 6.67 15.21
N ALA A 51 -7.38 6.83 13.91
CA ALA A 51 -6.43 6.53 12.84
C ALA A 51 -5.15 7.39 12.92
N ASP A 52 -5.30 8.67 13.26
CA ASP A 52 -4.18 9.59 13.50
C ASP A 52 -3.30 9.13 14.67
N ARG A 53 -3.90 8.70 15.79
CA ARG A 53 -3.15 8.13 16.93
C ARG A 53 -2.45 6.83 16.56
N GLU A 54 -3.09 5.94 15.80
CA GLU A 54 -2.48 4.68 15.36
C GLU A 54 -1.26 4.92 14.46
N MET A 55 -1.38 5.84 13.50
CA MET A 55 -0.27 6.22 12.64
C MET A 55 0.86 6.86 13.45
N THR A 56 0.53 7.76 14.37
CA THR A 56 1.50 8.44 15.25
C THR A 56 2.21 7.46 16.19
N ALA A 57 1.50 6.45 16.71
CA ALA A 57 2.10 5.40 17.53
C ALA A 57 3.09 4.55 16.72
N ALA A 58 2.75 4.17 15.48
CA ALA A 58 3.65 3.46 14.58
C ALA A 58 4.91 4.29 14.25
N TYR A 59 4.74 5.58 13.94
CA TYR A 59 5.86 6.50 13.71
C TYR A 59 6.76 6.61 14.94
N SER A 60 6.17 6.82 16.12
CA SER A 60 6.92 7.00 17.38
C SER A 60 7.69 5.74 17.76
N ALA A 61 7.07 4.57 17.62
CA ALA A 61 7.71 3.29 17.88
C ALA A 61 8.90 3.02 16.95
N LEU A 62 8.80 3.40 15.67
CA LEU A 62 9.91 3.30 14.73
C LEU A 62 11.00 4.35 15.06
N SER A 63 10.62 5.61 15.25
CA SER A 63 11.55 6.71 15.56
C SER A 63 12.38 6.45 16.82
N ALA A 64 11.81 5.79 17.84
CA ALA A 64 12.52 5.39 19.05
C ALA A 64 13.64 4.36 18.82
N LYS A 65 13.56 3.57 17.73
CA LYS A 65 14.57 2.58 17.35
C LYS A 65 15.66 3.14 16.43
N LEU A 66 15.45 4.34 15.86
CA LEU A 66 16.35 4.95 14.90
C LEU A 66 17.24 6.01 15.57
N VAL A 67 18.44 6.17 15.01
CA VAL A 67 19.40 7.21 15.38
C VAL A 67 20.03 7.83 14.14
N GLY A 68 20.60 9.03 14.27
CA GLY A 68 21.35 9.70 13.22
C GLY A 68 20.57 9.83 11.89
N PRO A 69 21.20 9.55 10.73
CA PRO A 69 20.58 9.77 9.42
C PRO A 69 19.24 9.07 9.20
N ALA A 70 19.04 7.87 9.78
CA ALA A 70 17.79 7.13 9.64
C ALA A 70 16.63 7.85 10.36
N LYS A 71 16.89 8.40 11.55
CA LYS A 71 15.90 9.15 12.31
C LYS A 71 15.56 10.47 11.61
N ASP A 72 16.57 11.17 11.11
CA ASP A 72 16.40 12.43 10.38
C ASP A 72 15.63 12.21 9.08
N HIS A 73 15.94 11.13 8.35
CA HIS A 73 15.21 10.74 7.15
C HIS A 73 13.74 10.45 7.44
N LEU A 74 13.45 9.62 8.46
CA LEU A 74 12.07 9.29 8.85
C LEU A 74 11.27 10.54 9.21
N ALA A 75 11.87 11.49 9.95
CA ALA A 75 11.21 12.74 10.30
C ALA A 75 10.90 13.59 9.06
N LYS A 76 11.84 13.72 8.13
CA LYS A 76 11.65 14.46 6.86
C LYS A 76 10.55 13.83 6.00
N ASP A 77 10.59 12.51 5.84
CA ASP A 77 9.57 11.77 5.11
C ASP A 77 8.18 11.92 5.76
N GLN A 78 8.08 11.87 7.10
CA GLN A 78 6.82 12.09 7.80
C GLN A 78 6.25 13.50 7.56
N VAL A 79 7.09 14.54 7.59
CA VAL A 79 6.68 15.91 7.27
C VAL A 79 6.24 16.03 5.81
N GLY A 80 6.99 15.43 4.88
CA GLY A 80 6.63 15.39 3.45
C GLY A 80 5.28 14.71 3.21
N TRP A 81 5.06 13.55 3.84
CA TRP A 81 3.78 12.84 3.78
C TRP A 81 2.61 13.66 4.34
N ILE A 82 2.79 14.36 5.47
CA ILE A 82 1.77 15.28 6.02
C ILE A 82 1.45 16.39 5.01
N GLY A 83 2.46 16.97 4.36
CA GLY A 83 2.29 17.97 3.31
C GLY A 83 1.48 17.44 2.13
N ASN A 84 1.89 16.28 1.58
CA ASN A 84 1.20 15.63 0.47
C ASN A 84 -0.27 15.30 0.82
N ARG A 85 -0.51 14.76 2.03
CA ARG A 85 -1.85 14.46 2.55
C ARG A 85 -2.71 15.73 2.61
N ASN A 86 -2.19 16.81 3.20
CA ASN A 86 -2.93 18.07 3.35
C ASN A 86 -3.21 18.73 2.00
N HIS A 87 -2.35 18.53 1.01
CA HIS A 87 -2.56 19.06 -0.33
C HIS A 87 -3.67 18.29 -1.07
N ALA A 88 -3.69 16.97 -0.94
CA ALA A 88 -4.61 16.12 -1.69
C ALA A 88 -5.98 15.95 -1.05
N CYS A 89 -6.06 15.89 0.28
CA CYS A 89 -7.33 15.76 0.99
C CYS A 89 -8.05 17.11 1.03
N ALA A 90 -8.82 17.40 -0.01
CA ALA A 90 -9.59 18.64 -0.16
C ALA A 90 -11.05 18.32 -0.50
N GLY A 91 -11.91 19.33 -0.36
CA GLY A 91 -13.35 19.20 -0.58
C GLY A 91 -14.15 19.48 0.68
N ASP A 92 -15.36 18.92 0.75
CA ASP A 92 -16.18 18.95 1.95
C ASP A 92 -15.64 18.00 3.05
N SER A 93 -16.30 18.00 4.20
CA SER A 93 -15.89 17.20 5.37
C SER A 93 -15.84 15.70 5.08
N ASP A 94 -16.72 15.19 4.22
CA ASP A 94 -16.84 13.77 3.93
C ASP A 94 -15.74 13.33 2.95
N ALA A 95 -15.50 14.12 1.90
CA ALA A 95 -14.39 13.91 0.97
C ALA A 95 -13.03 13.97 1.69
N ILE A 96 -12.86 14.93 2.61
CA ILE A 96 -11.68 15.02 3.47
C ILE A 96 -11.56 13.75 4.34
N ALA A 97 -12.64 13.32 4.99
CA ALA A 97 -12.61 12.16 5.86
C ALA A 97 -12.25 10.87 5.11
N ASP A 98 -12.81 10.65 3.92
CA ASP A 98 -12.53 9.47 3.11
C ASP A 98 -11.08 9.46 2.60
N CYS A 99 -10.57 10.60 2.14
CA CYS A 99 -9.16 10.74 1.79
C CYS A 99 -8.25 10.43 2.99
N LEU A 100 -8.54 10.99 4.17
CA LEU A 100 -7.73 10.78 5.37
C LEU A 100 -7.71 9.33 5.84
N LYS A 101 -8.83 8.61 5.77
CA LYS A 101 -8.89 7.17 6.10
C LYS A 101 -7.88 6.38 5.28
N VAL A 102 -7.88 6.59 3.96
CA VAL A 102 -6.97 5.89 3.03
C VAL A 102 -5.52 6.29 3.30
N ARG A 103 -5.24 7.59 3.52
CA ARG A 103 -3.90 8.11 3.80
C ARG A 103 -3.32 7.53 5.09
N TYR A 104 -4.08 7.51 6.18
CA TYR A 104 -3.62 6.97 7.46
C TYR A 104 -3.40 5.46 7.40
N ALA A 105 -4.29 4.71 6.76
CA ALA A 105 -4.15 3.27 6.62
C ALA A 105 -2.86 2.91 5.86
N ALA A 106 -2.64 3.52 4.69
CA ALA A 106 -1.45 3.29 3.88
C ALA A 106 -0.16 3.68 4.62
N ARG A 107 -0.15 4.86 5.26
CA ARG A 107 1.04 5.32 6.01
C ARG A 107 1.37 4.41 7.19
N THR A 108 0.36 4.01 7.96
CA THR A 108 0.54 3.10 9.11
C THR A 108 1.11 1.76 8.66
N ALA A 109 0.62 1.22 7.54
CA ALA A 109 1.14 -0.02 6.97
C ALA A 109 2.61 0.13 6.52
N ASN A 110 2.96 1.20 5.80
CA ASN A 110 4.33 1.45 5.36
C ASN A 110 5.29 1.66 6.54
N LEU A 111 4.89 2.41 7.58
CA LEU A 111 5.69 2.57 8.81
C LEU A 111 5.97 1.23 9.52
N ARG A 112 5.01 0.30 9.52
CA ARG A 112 5.22 -1.05 10.08
C ARG A 112 6.22 -1.85 9.26
N VAL A 113 6.18 -1.73 7.93
CA VAL A 113 7.15 -2.38 7.03
C VAL A 113 8.55 -1.77 7.19
N PHE A 114 8.65 -0.46 7.40
CA PHE A 114 9.93 0.19 7.71
C PHE A 114 10.54 -0.27 9.03
N ALA A 115 9.71 -0.72 9.97
CA ALA A 115 10.13 -1.23 11.27
C ALA A 115 10.54 -2.72 11.23
N ASP A 116 10.32 -3.40 10.11
CA ASP A 116 10.66 -4.81 9.93
C ASP A 116 12.11 -4.94 9.43
N GLY A 117 13.07 -5.03 10.35
CA GLY A 117 14.49 -5.16 10.04
C GLY A 117 15.19 -3.83 9.76
N VAL A 118 16.15 -3.83 8.82
CA VAL A 118 16.96 -2.63 8.50
C VAL A 118 16.08 -1.57 7.83
N TYR A 119 16.08 -0.37 8.41
CA TYR A 119 15.31 0.77 7.91
C TYR A 119 15.64 1.05 6.43
N PRO A 120 14.65 1.04 5.52
CA PRO A 120 14.91 0.99 4.10
C PRO A 120 15.14 2.36 3.44
N PHE A 121 15.05 3.47 4.18
CA PHE A 121 15.16 4.84 3.65
C PHE A 121 14.28 5.05 2.41
N ILE A 122 12.98 4.79 2.54
CA ILE A 122 12.01 5.04 1.46
C ILE A 122 11.13 6.21 1.88
N SER A 123 11.00 7.21 1.00
CA SER A 123 10.09 8.34 1.18
C SER A 123 8.90 8.31 0.21
N GLU A 124 7.81 8.97 0.59
CA GLU A 124 6.69 9.21 -0.34
C GLU A 124 6.92 10.48 -1.18
N ARG A 125 6.78 10.33 -2.49
CA ARG A 125 6.64 11.44 -3.44
C ARG A 125 5.21 11.46 -3.96
N ALA A 126 4.74 12.64 -4.34
CA ALA A 126 3.38 12.82 -4.83
C ALA A 126 3.33 13.82 -6.00
N ILE A 127 2.41 13.58 -6.92
CA ILE A 127 1.90 14.54 -7.88
C ILE A 127 0.43 14.73 -7.54
N TYR A 128 0.04 15.97 -7.23
CA TYR A 128 -1.36 16.32 -7.05
C TYR A 128 -1.73 17.43 -8.01
N LYS A 129 -2.83 17.24 -8.74
CA LYS A 129 -3.39 18.25 -9.64
C LYS A 129 -4.90 18.23 -9.57
N THR A 130 -5.48 19.41 -9.65
CA THR A 130 -6.90 19.57 -9.92
C THR A 130 -7.08 20.66 -10.94
N GLY A 131 -8.11 20.56 -11.77
CA GLY A 131 -8.40 21.62 -12.72
C GLY A 131 -9.68 21.38 -13.50
N LYS A 132 -9.89 22.25 -14.49
CA LYS A 132 -10.97 22.13 -15.45
C LYS A 132 -10.44 22.33 -16.86
N VAL A 133 -10.77 21.42 -17.77
CA VAL A 133 -10.49 21.52 -19.21
C VAL A 133 -11.82 21.35 -19.94
N GLY A 134 -12.31 22.42 -20.58
CA GLY A 134 -13.64 22.43 -21.17
C GLY A 134 -14.71 22.08 -20.15
N LYS A 135 -15.48 21.01 -20.40
CA LYS A 135 -16.54 20.49 -19.51
C LYS A 135 -16.04 19.40 -18.53
N ILE A 136 -14.73 19.18 -18.44
CA ILE A 136 -14.13 18.15 -17.59
C ILE A 136 -13.49 18.81 -16.38
N THR A 137 -14.04 18.58 -15.19
CA THR A 137 -13.31 18.83 -13.95
C THR A 137 -12.48 17.58 -13.66
N TYR A 138 -11.22 17.72 -13.22
CA TYR A 138 -10.38 16.57 -12.95
C TYR A 138 -9.59 16.69 -11.65
N SER A 139 -9.28 15.54 -11.06
CA SER A 139 -8.34 15.37 -9.95
C SER A 139 -7.34 14.27 -10.25
N ILE A 140 -6.07 14.49 -9.91
CA ILE A 140 -4.98 13.52 -10.02
C ILE A 140 -4.27 13.52 -8.69
N ASP A 141 -4.14 12.34 -8.09
CA ASP A 141 -3.41 12.08 -6.87
C ASP A 141 -2.51 10.86 -7.03
N THR A 142 -1.28 11.09 -7.48
CA THR A 142 -0.33 10.04 -7.78
C THR A 142 0.76 9.98 -6.73
N ARG A 143 0.73 8.98 -5.85
CA ARG A 143 1.80 8.69 -4.88
C ARG A 143 2.71 7.58 -5.37
N TYR A 144 4.00 7.71 -5.12
CA TYR A 144 5.01 6.71 -5.49
C TYR A 144 6.22 6.76 -4.54
N PRO A 145 6.99 5.66 -4.39
CA PRO A 145 8.14 5.63 -3.50
C PRO A 145 9.37 6.29 -4.13
N GLN A 146 10.24 6.79 -3.27
CA GLN A 146 11.62 7.14 -3.61
C GLN A 146 12.55 6.45 -2.61
N PHE A 147 13.57 5.74 -3.10
CA PHE A 147 14.59 5.09 -2.30
C PHE A 147 15.76 6.07 -2.09
N ASP A 148 15.92 6.55 -0.87
CA ASP A 148 16.89 7.56 -0.44
C ASP A 148 18.06 6.93 0.35
N GLY A 149 18.13 5.61 0.36
CA GLY A 149 19.10 4.84 1.13
C GLY A 149 20.52 4.98 0.59
N PRO A 150 21.53 5.04 1.48
CA PRO A 150 22.93 5.10 1.07
C PRO A 150 23.50 3.73 0.70
N THR A 151 22.71 2.65 0.74
CA THR A 151 23.19 1.26 0.60
C THR A 151 23.52 0.86 -0.82
N ALA A 152 22.98 1.56 -1.82
CA ALA A 152 23.17 1.29 -3.23
C ALA A 152 22.85 2.52 -4.08
N ASP A 153 23.15 2.47 -5.38
CA ASP A 153 22.64 3.46 -6.34
C ASP A 153 21.19 3.11 -6.74
N PHE A 154 20.24 3.81 -6.14
CA PHE A 154 18.81 3.70 -6.46
C PHE A 154 18.36 4.63 -7.61
N SER A 155 19.26 5.36 -8.25
CA SER A 155 18.90 6.42 -9.20
C SER A 155 18.10 5.88 -10.39
N VAL A 156 18.39 4.67 -10.86
CA VAL A 156 17.65 4.03 -11.96
C VAL A 156 16.22 3.73 -11.54
N VAL A 157 16.03 3.03 -10.41
CA VAL A 157 14.69 2.65 -9.94
C VAL A 157 13.85 3.88 -9.56
N ASN A 158 14.46 4.89 -8.94
CA ASN A 158 13.79 6.15 -8.64
C ASN A 158 13.36 6.90 -9.90
N ARG A 159 14.21 6.93 -10.94
CA ARG A 159 13.84 7.52 -12.23
C ARG A 159 12.67 6.78 -12.87
N THR A 160 12.64 5.45 -12.79
CA THR A 160 11.52 4.64 -13.29
C THR A 160 10.22 5.00 -12.57
N PHE A 161 10.17 4.95 -11.23
CA PHE A 161 8.96 5.31 -10.50
C PHE A 161 8.48 6.74 -10.77
N ALA A 162 9.39 7.70 -10.84
CA ALA A 162 9.05 9.08 -11.14
C ALA A 162 8.55 9.26 -12.59
N ALA A 163 9.16 8.56 -13.56
CA ALA A 163 8.73 8.60 -14.96
C ALA A 163 7.37 7.95 -15.17
N ASP A 164 7.13 6.80 -14.52
CA ASP A 164 5.84 6.10 -14.58
C ASP A 164 4.74 6.96 -13.94
N ALA A 165 4.99 7.55 -12.76
CA ALA A 165 4.05 8.46 -12.12
C ALA A 165 3.74 9.68 -13.00
N LYS A 166 4.74 10.28 -13.65
CA LYS A 166 4.55 11.39 -14.60
C LYS A 166 3.75 10.96 -15.83
N LYS A 167 4.02 9.78 -16.38
CA LYS A 167 3.28 9.23 -17.52
C LYS A 167 1.81 9.02 -17.15
N SER A 168 1.53 8.43 -15.99
CA SER A 168 0.16 8.24 -15.51
C SER A 168 -0.58 9.55 -15.30
N ASP A 169 0.10 10.57 -14.75
CA ASP A 169 -0.43 11.93 -14.63
C ASP A 169 -0.74 12.56 -16.00
N GLU A 170 0.15 12.42 -16.99
CA GLU A 170 -0.05 12.92 -18.35
C GLU A 170 -1.22 12.22 -19.07
N GLU A 171 -1.35 10.90 -18.89
CA GLU A 171 -2.44 10.11 -19.47
C GLU A 171 -3.79 10.40 -18.80
N ALA A 172 -3.79 10.67 -17.49
CA ALA A 172 -4.99 11.01 -16.74
C ALA A 172 -5.45 12.47 -16.92
N THR A 173 -4.56 13.37 -17.33
CA THR A 173 -4.90 14.78 -17.54
C THR A 173 -5.76 14.94 -18.80
N PRO A 174 -6.98 15.50 -18.70
CA PRO A 174 -7.82 15.74 -19.86
C PRO A 174 -7.17 16.72 -20.84
N LYS A 175 -7.39 16.50 -22.14
CA LYS A 175 -6.87 17.37 -23.21
C LYS A 175 -7.99 18.26 -23.76
N PRO A 176 -7.68 19.41 -24.37
CA PRO A 176 -8.70 20.29 -24.95
C PRO A 176 -9.60 19.60 -25.99
N ASP A 177 -9.08 18.59 -26.68
CA ASP A 177 -9.74 17.79 -27.70
C ASP A 177 -10.37 16.49 -27.16
N SER A 178 -10.54 16.35 -25.83
CA SER A 178 -11.17 15.16 -25.22
C SER A 178 -12.64 14.93 -25.61
N GLY A 179 -13.27 15.84 -26.38
CA GLY A 179 -14.50 15.56 -27.11
C GLY A 179 -15.74 15.27 -26.26
N VAL A 180 -15.82 15.81 -25.03
CA VAL A 180 -16.97 15.55 -24.14
C VAL A 180 -18.11 16.54 -24.36
N GLU A 181 -19.31 16.02 -24.59
CA GLU A 181 -20.51 16.83 -24.82
C GLU A 181 -21.21 17.30 -23.53
N ARG A 182 -20.96 16.60 -22.42
CA ARG A 182 -21.56 16.88 -21.10
C ARG A 182 -20.49 17.17 -20.05
N GLU A 183 -20.90 17.82 -18.96
CA GLU A 183 -20.03 17.98 -17.79
C GLU A 183 -19.64 16.60 -17.24
N GLN A 184 -18.35 16.42 -16.94
CA GLN A 184 -17.80 15.20 -16.39
C GLN A 184 -16.78 15.52 -15.29
N THR A 185 -16.63 14.56 -14.37
CA THR A 185 -15.54 14.58 -13.39
C THR A 185 -14.62 13.41 -13.69
N TRP A 186 -13.37 13.69 -14.00
CA TRP A 186 -12.32 12.68 -14.18
C TRP A 186 -11.49 12.58 -12.92
N SER A 187 -10.98 11.39 -12.63
CA SER A 187 -10.11 11.18 -11.48
C SER A 187 -9.03 10.17 -11.81
N TYR A 188 -7.87 10.32 -11.17
CA TYR A 188 -6.84 9.31 -11.14
C TYR A 188 -6.19 9.29 -9.76
N GLU A 189 -6.19 8.14 -9.12
CA GLU A 189 -5.58 7.91 -7.82
C GLU A 189 -4.58 6.77 -7.93
N GLN A 190 -3.38 7.00 -7.42
CA GLN A 190 -2.34 5.98 -7.27
C GLN A 190 -1.78 6.02 -5.85
N ALA A 191 -1.62 4.84 -5.28
CA ALA A 191 -0.97 4.59 -4.01
C ALA A 191 0.12 3.53 -4.17
N PHE A 192 1.00 3.44 -3.19
CA PHE A 192 1.89 2.29 -3.07
C PHE A 192 1.81 1.68 -1.68
N ALA A 193 1.87 0.36 -1.64
CA ALA A 193 2.11 -0.42 -0.43
C ALA A 193 3.47 -1.10 -0.53
N LEU A 194 4.11 -1.31 0.61
CA LEU A 194 5.38 -2.01 0.68
C LEU A 194 5.21 -3.40 1.30
N HIS A 195 5.97 -4.36 0.79
CA HIS A 195 6.12 -5.69 1.39
C HIS A 195 7.58 -6.03 1.54
N ARG A 196 7.89 -6.84 2.55
CA ARG A 196 9.24 -7.23 2.88
C ARG A 196 9.40 -8.74 2.75
N PRO A 197 9.64 -9.25 1.53
CA PRO A 197 9.80 -10.69 1.30
C PRO A 197 11.10 -11.25 1.87
N SER A 198 12.08 -10.40 2.17
CA SER A 198 13.33 -10.73 2.86
C SER A 198 13.94 -9.49 3.51
N SER A 199 15.03 -9.66 4.26
CA SER A 199 15.80 -8.52 4.79
C SER A 199 16.49 -7.69 3.71
N SER A 200 16.72 -8.30 2.54
CA SER A 200 17.49 -7.77 1.41
C SER A 200 16.64 -7.12 0.32
N ALA A 201 15.30 -7.18 0.42
CA ALA A 201 14.43 -6.78 -0.66
C ALA A 201 13.12 -6.15 -0.19
N VAL A 202 12.58 -5.27 -1.01
CA VAL A 202 11.27 -4.65 -0.83
C VAL A 202 10.46 -4.81 -2.10
N THR A 203 9.24 -5.33 -1.98
CA THR A 203 8.26 -5.27 -3.05
C THR A 203 7.46 -3.98 -2.91
N VAL A 204 7.45 -3.16 -3.95
CA VAL A 204 6.55 -2.02 -4.10
C VAL A 204 5.33 -2.48 -4.88
N ALA A 205 4.15 -2.46 -4.25
CA ALA A 205 2.87 -2.71 -4.91
C ALA A 205 2.19 -1.38 -5.21
N ILE A 206 2.21 -0.96 -6.47
CA ILE A 206 1.50 0.21 -6.98
C ILE A 206 0.04 -0.18 -7.23
N ASN A 207 -0.89 0.48 -6.56
CA ASN A 207 -2.33 0.29 -6.75
C ASN A 207 -2.87 1.58 -7.37
N PHE A 208 -3.62 1.47 -8.45
CA PHE A 208 -4.18 2.64 -9.11
C PHE A 208 -5.63 2.42 -9.54
N TYR A 209 -6.36 3.53 -9.60
CA TYR A 209 -7.69 3.61 -10.18
C TYR A 209 -7.84 4.94 -10.90
N GLY A 210 -8.47 4.93 -12.06
CA GLY A 210 -8.79 6.12 -12.83
C GLY A 210 -10.18 6.04 -13.44
N TYR A 211 -10.80 7.20 -13.64
CA TYR A 211 -12.04 7.35 -14.39
C TYR A 211 -11.89 8.53 -15.34
N SER A 212 -12.09 8.26 -16.63
CA SER A 212 -11.93 9.24 -17.71
C SER A 212 -13.16 9.29 -18.62
N GLY A 213 -14.37 9.18 -18.04
CA GLY A 213 -15.62 9.40 -18.76
C GLY A 213 -16.26 8.19 -19.44
N GLY A 214 -15.66 7.01 -19.31
CA GLY A 214 -16.18 5.76 -19.85
C GLY A 214 -17.37 5.18 -19.08
N ALA A 215 -17.78 3.96 -19.43
CA ALA A 215 -18.83 3.23 -18.74
C ALA A 215 -18.47 2.82 -17.31
N HIS A 216 -17.17 2.64 -17.05
CA HIS A 216 -16.58 2.36 -15.75
C HIS A 216 -15.18 2.97 -15.68
N GLY A 217 -14.59 3.01 -14.48
CA GLY A 217 -13.17 3.32 -14.34
C GLY A 217 -12.27 2.14 -14.71
N PHE A 218 -10.97 2.36 -14.65
CA PHE A 218 -9.94 1.37 -14.88
C PHE A 218 -8.99 1.38 -13.69
N GLY A 219 -8.41 0.24 -13.36
CA GLY A 219 -7.50 0.16 -12.23
C GLY A 219 -6.83 -1.19 -12.16
N GLY A 220 -5.85 -1.29 -11.28
CA GLY A 220 -5.09 -2.51 -11.11
C GLY A 220 -4.00 -2.37 -10.07
N THR A 221 -3.26 -3.47 -9.92
CA THR A 221 -2.05 -3.53 -9.13
C THR A 221 -0.88 -3.94 -10.02
N ALA A 222 0.24 -3.24 -9.88
CA ALA A 222 1.52 -3.62 -10.46
C ALA A 222 2.57 -3.70 -9.36
N CYS A 223 3.40 -4.72 -9.38
CA CYS A 223 4.43 -4.95 -8.37
C CYS A 223 5.84 -4.84 -8.94
N VAL A 224 6.74 -4.25 -8.15
CA VAL A 224 8.18 -4.14 -8.47
C VAL A 224 8.96 -4.65 -7.27
N LEU A 225 9.73 -5.72 -7.44
CA LEU A 225 10.70 -6.17 -6.44
C LEU A 225 11.98 -5.35 -6.59
N VAL A 226 12.44 -4.73 -5.50
CA VAL A 226 13.69 -3.96 -5.46
C VAL A 226 14.67 -4.66 -4.53
N ASP A 227 15.86 -4.95 -5.04
CA ASP A 227 16.99 -5.43 -4.24
C ASP A 227 17.68 -4.24 -3.57
N LEU A 228 17.66 -4.22 -2.23
CA LEU A 228 18.21 -3.13 -1.42
C LEU A 228 19.75 -3.08 -1.44
N HIS A 229 20.41 -4.16 -1.85
CA HIS A 229 21.86 -4.23 -1.97
C HIS A 229 22.36 -3.66 -3.30
N THR A 230 21.63 -3.93 -4.39
CA THR A 230 22.04 -3.47 -5.73
C THR A 230 21.35 -2.17 -6.15
N GLY A 231 20.25 -1.80 -5.50
CA GLY A 231 19.44 -0.64 -5.88
C GLY A 231 18.63 -0.82 -7.15
N ARG A 232 18.42 -2.07 -7.59
CA ARG A 232 17.82 -2.41 -8.88
C ARG A 232 16.48 -3.12 -8.69
N ALA A 233 15.58 -2.89 -9.65
CA ALA A 233 14.43 -3.76 -9.83
C ALA A 233 14.88 -5.17 -10.25
N VAL A 234 14.20 -6.19 -9.72
CA VAL A 234 14.49 -7.60 -9.98
C VAL A 234 13.28 -8.24 -10.64
N GLU A 235 13.45 -8.64 -11.89
CA GLU A 235 12.47 -9.44 -12.63
C GLU A 235 12.42 -10.88 -12.10
N PRO A 236 11.37 -11.67 -12.40
CA PRO A 236 11.26 -13.06 -11.95
C PRO A 236 12.50 -13.91 -12.24
N GLY A 237 13.14 -13.74 -13.40
CA GLY A 237 14.37 -14.44 -13.76
C GLY A 237 15.58 -14.11 -12.86
N GLY A 238 15.56 -12.99 -12.16
CA GLY A 238 16.56 -12.62 -11.15
C GLY A 238 16.27 -13.19 -9.75
N VAL A 239 15.10 -13.78 -9.54
CA VAL A 239 14.74 -14.49 -8.29
C VAL A 239 14.97 -15.99 -8.41
N PHE A 240 14.70 -16.57 -9.58
CA PHE A 240 14.82 -18.01 -9.83
C PHE A 240 16.15 -18.41 -10.46
N SER A 241 16.61 -19.62 -10.14
CA SER A 241 17.77 -20.25 -10.75
C SER A 241 17.63 -20.27 -12.29
N PRO A 242 18.73 -20.08 -13.05
CA PRO A 242 18.69 -20.06 -14.50
C PRO A 242 18.00 -21.30 -15.10
N GLY A 243 17.32 -21.11 -16.24
CA GLY A 243 16.58 -22.16 -16.94
C GLY A 243 15.07 -21.94 -16.90
N ASP A 244 14.33 -22.93 -17.41
CA ASP A 244 12.87 -22.83 -17.62
C ASP A 244 12.04 -23.61 -16.58
N ALA A 245 12.70 -24.28 -15.63
CA ALA A 245 12.04 -25.11 -14.62
C ALA A 245 11.03 -24.32 -13.78
N TRP A 246 11.38 -23.09 -13.40
CA TRP A 246 10.48 -22.22 -12.65
C TRP A 246 9.28 -21.78 -13.51
N GLN A 247 9.47 -21.48 -14.80
CA GLN A 247 8.37 -21.10 -15.69
C GLN A 247 7.38 -22.25 -15.84
N LYS A 248 7.88 -23.48 -16.08
CA LYS A 248 7.04 -24.68 -16.18
C LYS A 248 6.26 -24.94 -14.89
N LEU A 249 6.91 -24.81 -13.73
CA LEU A 249 6.25 -24.92 -12.45
C LEU A 249 5.14 -23.86 -12.29
N MET A 250 5.46 -22.60 -12.58
CA MET A 250 4.50 -21.48 -12.43
C MET A 250 3.30 -21.64 -13.36
N VAL A 251 3.50 -22.00 -14.63
CA VAL A 251 2.40 -22.31 -15.56
C VAL A 251 1.50 -23.40 -14.97
N GLY A 252 2.06 -24.52 -14.51
CA GLY A 252 1.26 -25.60 -13.93
C GLY A 252 0.49 -25.18 -12.67
N ILE A 253 1.10 -24.39 -11.79
CA ILE A 253 0.45 -23.87 -10.58
C ILE A 253 -0.71 -22.94 -10.94
N VAL A 254 -0.45 -21.97 -11.80
CA VAL A 254 -1.40 -20.91 -12.14
C VAL A 254 -2.56 -21.47 -12.96
N THR A 255 -2.31 -22.35 -13.94
CA THR A 255 -3.38 -23.02 -14.67
C THR A 255 -4.30 -23.81 -13.74
N ALA A 256 -3.72 -24.58 -12.81
CA ALA A 256 -4.51 -25.40 -11.88
C ALA A 256 -5.34 -24.54 -10.91
N ASP A 257 -4.82 -23.39 -10.49
CA ASP A 257 -5.51 -22.48 -9.59
C ASP A 257 -6.61 -21.69 -10.31
N LEU A 258 -6.31 -21.07 -11.44
CA LEU A 258 -7.28 -20.32 -12.25
C LEU A 258 -8.43 -21.21 -12.71
N LYS A 259 -8.17 -22.46 -13.12
CA LYS A 259 -9.25 -23.41 -13.45
C LYS A 259 -10.25 -23.60 -12.31
N LYS A 260 -9.79 -23.60 -11.05
CA LYS A 260 -10.70 -23.71 -9.90
C LYS A 260 -11.48 -22.42 -9.67
N GLN A 261 -10.84 -21.27 -9.86
CA GLN A 261 -11.49 -19.97 -9.72
C GLN A 261 -12.54 -19.76 -10.81
N PHE A 262 -12.28 -20.21 -12.04
CA PHE A 262 -13.17 -20.05 -13.20
C PHE A 262 -14.50 -20.80 -13.06
N VAL A 263 -14.56 -21.82 -12.21
CA VAL A 263 -15.82 -22.50 -11.84
C VAL A 263 -16.79 -21.56 -11.13
N LYS A 264 -16.27 -20.58 -10.38
CA LYS A 264 -17.08 -19.69 -9.53
C LYS A 264 -17.24 -18.29 -10.12
N ASN A 265 -16.32 -17.86 -10.97
CA ASN A 265 -16.22 -16.50 -11.49
C ASN A 265 -15.76 -16.58 -12.96
N PRO A 266 -16.47 -15.99 -13.93
CA PRO A 266 -16.18 -16.19 -15.35
C PRO A 266 -14.75 -15.79 -15.71
N GLY A 267 -14.00 -16.70 -16.32
CA GLY A 267 -12.66 -16.44 -16.85
C GLY A 267 -12.56 -16.64 -18.36
N PHE A 268 -11.39 -16.35 -18.91
CA PHE A 268 -11.07 -16.49 -20.32
C PHE A 268 -10.32 -17.82 -20.55
N ASP A 269 -10.94 -18.77 -21.27
CA ASP A 269 -10.36 -20.09 -21.49
C ASP A 269 -9.05 -20.03 -22.31
N ASP A 270 -8.94 -19.08 -23.25
CA ASP A 270 -7.73 -18.80 -24.03
C ASP A 270 -6.57 -18.27 -23.17
N ALA A 271 -6.86 -17.60 -22.06
CA ALA A 271 -5.86 -17.19 -21.07
C ALA A 271 -5.21 -18.38 -20.35
N LEU A 272 -5.86 -19.56 -20.34
CA LEU A 272 -5.32 -20.80 -19.78
C LEU A 272 -4.45 -21.58 -20.77
N GLU A 273 -4.38 -21.17 -22.04
CA GLU A 273 -3.48 -21.78 -23.01
C GLU A 273 -2.02 -21.62 -22.54
N PRO A 274 -1.20 -22.70 -22.59
CA PRO A 274 0.16 -22.65 -22.03
C PRO A 274 1.04 -21.52 -22.59
N ALA A 275 0.92 -21.19 -23.88
CA ALA A 275 1.70 -20.13 -24.49
C ALA A 275 1.25 -18.73 -24.03
N SER A 276 -0.07 -18.48 -23.98
CA SER A 276 -0.66 -17.25 -23.48
C SER A 276 -0.28 -17.01 -22.02
N LEU A 277 -0.43 -18.03 -21.17
CA LEU A 277 -0.09 -17.94 -19.76
C LEU A 277 1.41 -17.80 -19.53
N ALA A 278 2.25 -18.52 -20.28
CA ALA A 278 3.70 -18.38 -20.20
C ALA A 278 4.16 -16.97 -20.62
N LYS A 279 3.47 -16.33 -21.57
CA LYS A 279 3.74 -14.93 -21.94
C LYS A 279 3.39 -13.98 -20.80
N MET A 280 2.20 -14.09 -20.21
CA MET A 280 1.81 -13.28 -19.04
C MET A 280 2.78 -13.46 -17.88
N LEU A 281 3.18 -14.70 -17.59
CA LEU A 281 4.12 -15.00 -16.49
C LEU A 281 5.56 -14.48 -16.72
N ARG A 282 5.88 -13.92 -17.88
CA ARG A 282 7.14 -13.20 -18.10
C ARG A 282 7.07 -11.74 -17.66
N ASP A 283 5.87 -11.16 -17.59
CA ASP A 283 5.70 -9.80 -17.14
C ASP A 283 5.94 -9.72 -15.61
N PRO A 284 6.97 -8.97 -15.16
CA PRO A 284 7.30 -8.85 -13.74
C PRO A 284 6.20 -8.16 -12.93
N SER A 285 5.32 -7.37 -13.56
CA SER A 285 4.32 -6.55 -12.87
C SER A 285 3.27 -7.40 -12.13
N HIS A 286 3.04 -8.65 -12.55
CA HIS A 286 2.15 -9.58 -11.86
C HIS A 286 2.72 -10.10 -10.53
N TYR A 287 4.03 -9.96 -10.28
CA TYR A 287 4.73 -10.65 -9.19
C TYR A 287 4.82 -9.81 -7.91
N CYS A 288 3.85 -9.99 -7.01
CA CYS A 288 3.85 -9.36 -5.70
C CYS A 288 4.45 -10.29 -4.64
N TRP A 289 5.77 -10.17 -4.40
CA TRP A 289 6.45 -10.95 -3.37
C TRP A 289 6.08 -10.43 -1.97
N ARG A 290 5.36 -11.24 -1.20
CA ARG A 290 4.97 -10.96 0.20
C ARG A 290 5.98 -11.63 1.15
N ALA A 291 5.81 -11.43 2.46
CA ALA A 291 6.74 -11.97 3.48
C ALA A 291 6.88 -13.51 3.45
N ASP A 292 5.82 -14.24 3.09
CA ASP A 292 5.72 -15.70 3.21
C ASP A 292 5.38 -16.43 1.90
N ARG A 293 5.02 -15.68 0.85
CA ARG A 293 4.48 -16.20 -0.40
C ARG A 293 4.71 -15.24 -1.57
N LEU A 294 4.64 -15.78 -2.77
CA LEU A 294 4.40 -15.01 -3.98
C LEU A 294 2.89 -14.88 -4.17
N GLU A 295 2.42 -13.66 -4.39
CA GLU A 295 1.07 -13.39 -4.87
C GLU A 295 1.18 -12.94 -6.33
N LEU A 296 0.63 -13.74 -7.24
CA LEU A 296 0.44 -13.33 -8.62
C LEU A 296 -0.90 -12.63 -8.76
N ILE A 297 -0.90 -11.42 -9.30
CA ILE A 297 -2.12 -10.64 -9.54
C ILE A 297 -2.35 -10.54 -11.05
N PHE A 298 -3.49 -11.05 -11.51
CA PHE A 298 -4.01 -10.86 -12.84
C PHE A 298 -5.14 -9.83 -12.74
N ASN A 299 -4.91 -8.63 -13.25
CA ASN A 299 -5.86 -7.53 -13.22
C ASN A 299 -7.08 -7.83 -14.08
N ALA A 300 -8.11 -6.99 -13.95
CA ALA A 300 -9.28 -7.06 -14.83
C ALA A 300 -8.84 -7.08 -16.30
N TYR A 301 -9.45 -7.97 -17.10
CA TYR A 301 -9.12 -8.26 -18.49
C TYR A 301 -7.86 -9.10 -18.78
N ASP A 302 -7.02 -9.41 -17.78
CA ASP A 302 -5.86 -10.29 -18.03
C ASP A 302 -6.31 -11.74 -18.29
N VAL A 303 -7.15 -12.27 -17.40
CA VAL A 303 -7.60 -13.67 -17.44
C VAL A 303 -9.12 -13.82 -17.29
N GLY A 304 -9.86 -12.71 -17.25
CA GLY A 304 -11.31 -12.69 -17.13
C GLY A 304 -11.88 -11.28 -17.36
N PRO A 305 -13.20 -11.13 -17.53
CA PRO A 305 -13.84 -9.85 -17.81
C PRO A 305 -13.78 -8.91 -16.59
N TYR A 306 -13.99 -7.61 -16.80
CA TYR A 306 -13.99 -6.61 -15.72
C TYR A 306 -14.93 -6.94 -14.56
N SER A 307 -16.11 -7.52 -14.83
CA SER A 307 -17.08 -7.91 -13.81
C SER A 307 -16.58 -9.02 -12.89
N ALA A 308 -15.60 -9.82 -13.32
CA ALA A 308 -14.96 -10.82 -12.49
C ALA A 308 -13.92 -10.22 -11.53
N GLY A 309 -13.51 -8.96 -11.76
CA GLY A 309 -12.44 -8.32 -11.01
C GLY A 309 -11.07 -8.96 -11.29
N ALA A 310 -10.12 -8.72 -10.39
CA ALA A 310 -8.79 -9.31 -10.48
C ALA A 310 -8.79 -10.75 -9.95
N TYR A 311 -8.00 -11.60 -10.59
CA TYR A 311 -7.68 -12.94 -10.10
C TYR A 311 -6.34 -12.93 -9.38
N GLN A 312 -6.25 -13.67 -8.28
CA GLN A 312 -5.00 -13.79 -7.51
C GLN A 312 -4.62 -15.25 -7.33
N VAL A 313 -3.35 -15.58 -7.56
CA VAL A 313 -2.80 -16.91 -7.29
C VAL A 313 -1.74 -16.81 -6.21
N MET A 314 -1.99 -17.45 -5.08
CA MET A 314 -1.10 -17.45 -3.91
C MET A 314 -0.18 -18.68 -3.96
N VAL A 315 1.13 -18.46 -4.00
CA VAL A 315 2.14 -19.53 -4.08
C VAL A 315 3.08 -19.46 -2.87
N PRO A 316 2.94 -20.37 -1.88
CA PRO A 316 3.83 -20.42 -0.73
C PRO A 316 5.29 -20.62 -1.13
N TYR A 317 6.21 -19.96 -0.43
CA TYR A 317 7.65 -20.10 -0.70
C TYR A 317 8.17 -21.52 -0.54
N SER A 318 7.54 -22.39 0.25
CA SER A 318 7.91 -23.80 0.32
C SER A 318 7.86 -24.51 -1.04
N ARG A 319 7.01 -24.06 -1.97
CA ARG A 319 6.93 -24.60 -3.34
C ARG A 319 7.97 -24.03 -4.29
N LEU A 320 8.52 -22.86 -3.97
CA LEU A 320 9.41 -22.09 -4.85
C LEU A 320 10.88 -22.14 -4.43
N ARG A 321 11.14 -22.30 -3.12
CA ARG A 321 12.48 -22.30 -2.51
C ARG A 321 13.51 -23.18 -3.22
N PRO A 322 13.19 -24.42 -3.65
CA PRO A 322 14.16 -25.24 -4.38
C PRO A 322 14.64 -24.64 -5.71
N LEU A 323 13.89 -23.68 -6.25
CA LEU A 323 14.18 -23.00 -7.51
C LEU A 323 14.71 -21.58 -7.30
N PHE A 324 14.77 -21.05 -6.08
CA PHE A 324 15.36 -19.74 -5.85
C PHE A 324 16.85 -19.74 -6.12
N ARG A 325 17.36 -18.62 -6.62
CA ARG A 325 18.79 -18.37 -6.67
C ARG A 325 19.33 -18.23 -5.26
N ILE A 326 20.42 -18.94 -4.94
CA ILE A 326 21.07 -18.83 -3.62
C ILE A 326 21.64 -17.43 -3.38
N ASP A 327 22.05 -16.74 -4.45
CA ASP A 327 22.54 -15.38 -4.44
C ASP A 327 21.44 -14.35 -4.71
N GLY A 328 20.16 -14.77 -4.79
CA GLY A 328 19.03 -13.90 -5.12
C GLY A 328 18.48 -13.12 -3.93
N PRO A 329 17.68 -12.07 -4.18
CA PRO A 329 17.16 -11.18 -3.14
C PRO A 329 16.25 -11.86 -2.11
N LEU A 330 15.67 -13.03 -2.43
CA LEU A 330 14.77 -13.76 -1.53
C LEU A 330 15.45 -14.88 -0.73
N ALA A 331 16.67 -15.28 -1.12
CA ALA A 331 17.43 -16.31 -0.43
C ALA A 331 18.43 -15.73 0.59
N ARG A 332 18.72 -14.42 0.50
CA ARG A 332 19.60 -13.66 1.39
C ARG A 332 18.80 -12.96 2.49
#